data_AF-A0A368DST8-F1
#
_entry.id   AF-A0A368DST8-F1
#
_cell.length_a   1.000
_cell.length_b   1.000
_cell.length_c   1.000
_cell.angle_alpha   90.00
_cell.angle_beta   90.00
_cell.angle_gamma   90.00
#
_symmetry.space_group_name_H-M   'P 1'
#
loop_
_entity.id
_entity.type
_entity.pdbx_description
1 polymer ?
#
loop_
_entity_poly.entity_id
_entity_poly.type
_entity_poly.pdbx_seq_one_letter_code
_entity_poly.pdbx_strand_id
1 'polypeptide(L)'
;MKQLYLVTVRITLILGVLSYLITVGIAFVGHGFVIGVLSASLPLLSNAYWAVNLWDSPEIFHTYYVNSQIALSILILLSIALNKISRK
;
A
#
# COMPACT_ATOMS: atom_id res chain seq x y z
N MET A 1 13.97 -18.87 9.70
CA MET A 1 12.80 -18.69 8.82
C MET A 1 11.62 -18.04 9.54
N LYS A 2 11.09 -18.62 10.63
CA LYS A 2 9.95 -18.07 11.39
C LYS A 2 10.12 -16.62 11.86
N GLN A 3 11.31 -16.27 12.37
CA GLN A 3 11.61 -14.91 12.86
C GLN A 3 11.68 -13.88 11.71
N LEU A 4 12.29 -14.25 10.58
CA LEU A 4 12.32 -13.43 9.36
C LEU A 4 10.90 -13.17 8.85
N TYR A 5 10.07 -14.21 8.76
CA TYR A 5 8.66 -14.09 8.38
C TYR A 5 7.90 -13.11 9.28
N LEU A 6 8.03 -13.23 10.61
CA LEU A 6 7.36 -12.33 11.56
C LEU A 6 7.79 -10.88 11.39
N VAL A 7 9.08 -10.63 11.13
CA VAL A 7 9.59 -9.28 10.88
C VAL A 7 9.01 -8.73 9.58
N THR A 8 9.04 -9.50 8.48
CA THR A 8 8.48 -9.08 7.20
C THR A 8 6.98 -8.76 7.30
N VAL A 9 6.21 -9.58 8.02
CA VAL A 9 4.77 -9.32 8.24
C VAL A 9 4.55 -8.03 9.02
N ARG A 10 5.31 -7.78 10.09
CA ARG A 10 5.19 -6.54 10.87
C ARG A 10 5.50 -5.30 10.03
N ILE A 11 6.57 -5.35 9.23
CA ILE A 11 6.94 -4.24 8.32
C ILE A 11 5.85 -4.03 7.28
N THR A 12 5.32 -5.11 6.69
CA THR A 12 4.23 -5.06 5.71
C THR A 12 2.98 -4.41 6.31
N LEU A 13 2.65 -4.73 7.57
CA LEU A 13 1.47 -4.20 8.24
C LEU A 13 1.63 -2.70 8.53
N ILE A 14 2.79 -2.26 9.01
CA ILE A 14 3.08 -0.84 9.24
C ILE A 14 3.01 -0.05 7.93
N LEU A 15 3.67 -0.55 6.87
CA LEU A 15 3.65 0.10 5.56
C LEU A 15 2.25 0.10 4.96
N GLY A 16 1.46 -0.95 5.16
CA GLY A 16 0.08 -1.04 4.72
C GLY A 16 -0.83 0.02 5.37
N VAL A 17 -0.69 0.23 6.68
CA VAL A 17 -1.43 1.28 7.40
C VAL A 17 -1.03 2.68 6.91
N LEU A 18 0.28 2.94 6.77
CA LEU A 18 0.77 4.23 6.28
C LEU A 18 0.30 4.50 4.86
N SER A 19 0.43 3.50 3.98
CA SER A 19 -0.06 3.53 2.61
C SER A 19 -1.56 3.89 2.56
N TYR A 20 -2.39 3.19 3.34
CA TYR A 20 -3.82 3.46 3.43
C TYR A 20 -4.13 4.90 3.87
N LEU A 21 -3.49 5.39 4.93
CA LEU A 21 -3.72 6.75 5.42
C LEU A 21 -3.36 7.80 4.37
N ILE A 22 -2.26 7.60 3.64
CA ILE A 22 -1.84 8.50 2.56
C ILE A 22 -2.84 8.46 1.41
N THR A 23 -3.26 7.27 0.98
CA THR A 23 -4.26 7.10 -0.09
C THR A 23 -5.56 7.81 0.23
N VAL A 24 -6.05 7.64 1.47
CA VAL A 24 -7.25 8.33 1.94
C VAL A 24 -7.03 9.84 1.97
N GLY A 25 -5.87 10.31 2.46
CA GLY A 25 -5.51 11.73 2.44
C GLY A 25 -5.54 12.35 1.04
N ILE A 26 -4.91 11.68 0.05
CA ILE A 26 -4.94 12.09 -1.36
C ILE A 26 -6.39 12.19 -1.86
N ALA A 27 -7.22 11.20 -1.58
CA ALA A 27 -8.61 11.18 -2.02
C ALA A 27 -9.45 12.33 -1.40
N PHE A 28 -9.31 12.58 -0.10
CA PHE A 28 -10.03 13.65 0.59
C PHE A 28 -9.59 15.04 0.13
N VAL A 29 -8.28 15.27 0.01
CA VAL A 29 -7.71 16.58 -0.33
C VAL A 29 -7.88 16.88 -1.82
N GLY A 30 -7.60 15.91 -2.69
CA GLY A 30 -7.64 16.10 -4.14
C GLY A 30 -9.03 16.01 -4.75
N HIS A 31 -9.95 15.25 -4.14
CA HIS A 31 -11.21 14.85 -4.79
C HIS A 31 -12.45 14.99 -3.89
N GLY A 32 -12.29 15.46 -2.66
CA GLY A 32 -13.39 15.81 -1.76
C GLY A 32 -13.99 14.63 -0.99
N PHE A 33 -15.05 14.92 -0.22
CA PHE A 33 -15.56 14.03 0.82
C PHE A 33 -16.07 12.69 0.29
N VAL A 34 -16.87 12.67 -0.79
CA VAL A 34 -17.48 11.44 -1.32
C VAL A 34 -16.39 10.46 -1.78
N ILE A 35 -15.42 10.95 -2.54
CA ILE A 35 -14.30 10.13 -3.05
C ILE A 35 -13.37 9.70 -1.91
N GLY A 36 -13.17 10.57 -0.92
CA GLY A 36 -12.45 10.23 0.31
C GLY A 36 -13.09 9.08 1.08
N VAL A 37 -14.41 9.13 1.30
CA VAL A 37 -15.15 8.07 2.00
C VAL A 37 -15.13 6.76 1.21
N LEU A 38 -15.33 6.81 -0.11
CA LEU A 38 -15.22 5.62 -0.97
C LEU A 38 -13.81 5.01 -0.92
N SER A 39 -12.78 5.85 -0.93
CA SER A 39 -11.39 5.41 -0.83
C SER A 39 -11.07 4.76 0.52
N ALA A 40 -11.60 5.31 1.61
CA ALA A 40 -11.50 4.73 2.95
C ALA A 40 -12.26 3.39 3.07
N SER A 41 -13.41 3.28 2.42
CA SER A 41 -14.29 2.10 2.49
C SER A 41 -13.76 0.90 1.69
N LEU A 42 -12.93 1.15 0.67
CA LEU A 42 -12.41 0.13 -0.25
C LEU A 42 -10.88 0.17 -0.34
N PRO A 43 -10.15 -0.10 0.76
CA PRO A 43 -8.72 0.18 0.87
C PRO A 43 -7.85 -0.48 -0.21
N LEU A 44 -8.12 -1.75 -0.55
CA LEU A 44 -7.34 -2.45 -1.58
C LEU A 44 -7.57 -1.88 -2.99
N LEU A 45 -8.83 -1.65 -3.36
CA LEU A 45 -9.18 -1.10 -4.68
C LEU A 45 -8.74 0.36 -4.79
N SER A 46 -8.87 1.12 -3.70
CA SER A 46 -8.46 2.51 -3.62
C SER A 46 -6.95 2.65 -3.81
N ASN A 47 -6.13 1.86 -3.09
CA ASN A 47 -4.68 1.90 -3.25
C ASN A 47 -4.26 1.62 -4.69
N ALA A 48 -4.85 0.61 -5.33
CA ALA A 48 -4.57 0.26 -6.73
C ALA A 48 -5.00 1.38 -7.70
N TYR A 49 -6.21 1.92 -7.54
CA TYR A 49 -6.73 3.02 -8.35
C TYR A 49 -5.81 4.24 -8.29
N TRP A 50 -5.47 4.69 -7.08
CA TRP A 50 -4.63 5.86 -6.89
C TRP A 50 -3.18 5.64 -7.35
N ALA A 51 -2.63 4.44 -7.16
CA ALA A 51 -1.30 4.13 -7.66
C ALA A 51 -1.22 4.23 -9.20
N VAL A 52 -2.26 3.75 -9.90
CA VAL A 52 -2.34 3.83 -11.36
C VAL A 52 -2.59 5.28 -11.79
N ASN A 53 -3.53 5.97 -11.16
CA ASN A 53 -3.89 7.34 -11.53
C ASN A 53 -2.73 8.33 -11.33
N LEU A 54 -1.81 8.03 -10.41
CA LEU A 54 -0.67 8.87 -10.08
C LEU A 54 0.66 8.35 -10.65
N TRP A 55 0.63 7.29 -11.47
CA TRP A 55 1.83 6.59 -11.96
C TRP A 55 2.75 7.51 -12.77
N ASP A 56 2.18 8.30 -13.67
CA ASP A 56 2.89 9.23 -14.55
C ASP A 56 2.86 10.68 -14.05
N SER A 57 2.43 10.90 -12.80
CA SER A 57 2.37 12.24 -12.23
C SER A 57 3.78 12.84 -12.12
N PRO A 58 4.01 14.08 -12.58
CA PRO A 58 5.31 14.75 -12.47
C PRO A 58 5.63 15.20 -11.04
N GLU A 59 4.65 15.23 -10.15
CA GLU A 59 4.87 15.59 -8.76
C GLU A 59 5.67 14.51 -8.01
N ILE A 60 6.81 14.94 -7.45
CA ILE A 60 7.74 14.09 -6.70
C ILE A 60 7.03 13.31 -5.57
N PHE A 61 6.08 13.94 -4.89
CA PHE A 61 5.29 13.29 -3.84
C PHE A 61 4.50 12.08 -4.36
N HIS A 62 3.87 12.20 -5.54
CA HIS A 62 3.14 11.12 -6.17
C HIS A 62 4.08 9.98 -6.60
N THR A 63 5.28 10.29 -7.11
CA THR A 63 6.30 9.27 -7.39
C THR A 63 6.67 8.47 -6.14
N TYR A 64 6.88 9.13 -4.99
CA TYR A 64 7.16 8.43 -3.73
C TYR A 64 6.00 7.55 -3.27
N TYR A 65 4.77 8.05 -3.40
CA TYR A 65 3.58 7.28 -3.08
C TYR A 65 3.50 6.01 -3.92
N VAL A 66 3.62 6.11 -5.25
CA VAL A 66 3.58 4.97 -6.17
C VAL A 66 4.67 3.96 -5.85
N ASN A 67 5.91 4.42 -5.65
CA ASN A 67 7.04 3.56 -5.26
C ASN A 67 6.79 2.82 -3.95
N SER A 68 6.13 3.48 -2.99
CA SER A 68 5.75 2.86 -1.70
C SER A 68 4.70 1.76 -1.90
N GLN A 69 3.75 1.94 -2.82
CA GLN A 69 2.76 0.90 -3.15
C GLN A 69 3.40 -0.32 -3.83
N ILE A 70 4.38 -0.09 -4.72
CA ILE A 70 5.17 -1.16 -5.35
C ILE A 70 5.94 -1.94 -4.27
N ALA A 71 6.65 -1.23 -3.37
CA ALA A 71 7.39 -1.85 -2.28
C ALA A 71 6.49 -2.68 -1.36
N LEU A 72 5.30 -2.15 -1.01
CA LEU A 72 4.30 -2.86 -0.22
C LEU A 72 3.84 -4.14 -0.93
N SER A 73 3.58 -4.08 -2.24
CA SER A 73 3.18 -5.23 -3.05
C SER A 73 4.25 -6.32 -3.06
N ILE A 74 5.52 -5.95 -3.21
CA ILE A 74 6.66 -6.87 -3.14
C ILE A 74 6.76 -7.51 -1.75
N LEU A 75 6.59 -6.73 -0.68
CA LEU A 75 6.63 -7.24 0.70
C LEU A 75 5.50 -8.23 1.01
N ILE A 76 4.30 -8.00 0.48
CA ILE A 76 3.18 -8.95 0.59
C ILE A 76 3.54 -10.27 -0.09
N LEU A 77 4.05 -10.23 -1.33
CA LEU A 77 4.47 -11.43 -2.07
C LEU A 77 5.60 -12.17 -1.35
N LEU A 78 6.59 -11.46 -0.83
CA LEU A 78 7.67 -12.02 -0.01
C LEU A 78 7.14 -12.68 1.25
N SER A 79 6.19 -12.04 1.96
CA SER A 79 5.57 -12.60 3.15
C SER A 79 4.83 -13.90 2.85
N ILE A 80 4.12 -13.98 1.72
CA ILE A 80 3.44 -15.18 1.25
C ILE A 80 4.45 -16.29 0.92
N ALA A 81 5.51 -15.96 0.18
CA ALA A 81 6.57 -16.89 -0.17
C ALA A 81 7.27 -17.47 1.07
N LEU A 82 7.66 -16.60 2.02
CA LEU A 82 8.29 -16.99 3.28
C LEU A 82 7.39 -17.88 4.14
N ASN A 83 6.09 -17.59 4.20
CA ASN A 83 5.12 -18.45 4.89
C ASN A 83 5.05 -19.85 4.26
N LYS A 84 5.04 -19.92 2.92
CA LYS A 84 5.00 -21.20 2.19
C LYS A 84 6.27 -22.03 2.43
N ILE A 85 7.44 -21.39 2.47
CA ILE A 85 8.71 -22.07 2.75
C ILE A 85 8.78 -22.49 4.22
N SER A 86 8.36 -21.64 5.16
CA SER A 86 8.44 -21.95 6.60
C SER A 86 7.47 -23.05 7.07
N ARG A 87 6.50 -23.44 6.26
CA ARG A 87 5.56 -24.55 6.54
C ARG A 87 6.01 -25.89 5.93
N LYS A 88 7.07 -25.89 5.12
CA LYS A 88 7.78 -27.09 4.68
C LYS A 88 8.88 -27.42 5.69
#